data_AF-A0A7W8E0Z1-F1
#
_entry.id   AF-A0A7W8E0Z1-F1
#
_cell.length_a   1.000
_cell.length_b   1.000
_cell.length_c   1.000
_cell.angle_alpha   90.00
_cell.angle_beta   90.00
_cell.angle_gamma   90.00
#
_symmetry.space_group_name_H-M   'P 1'
#
loop_
_entity.id
_entity.type
_entity.pdbx_description
1 polymer ?
#
loop_
_entity_poly.entity_id
_entity_poly.type
_entity_poly.pdbx_seq_one_letter_code
_entity_poly.pdbx_strand_id
1 'polypeptide(L)'
;MPQMKPRPPCDSVSRHYPLARLKAIASEQRASAATDPALRQDWEELAIEWHLLASLSAATSAPAAAPAKDPTQVVSYIENLSGAMHGVIGNN
;
A
#
# COMPACT_ATOMS: atom_id res chain seq x y z
N MET A 1 -11.23 -15.67 -40.16
CA MET A 1 -11.44 -14.57 -39.19
C MET A 1 -10.64 -14.88 -37.93
N PRO A 2 -9.53 -14.21 -37.62
CA PRO A 2 -8.77 -14.52 -36.41
C PRO A 2 -9.46 -13.90 -35.19
N GLN A 3 -9.72 -14.74 -34.19
CA GLN A 3 -10.33 -14.37 -32.90
C GLN A 3 -9.40 -13.44 -32.12
N MET A 4 -9.86 -12.23 -31.81
CA MET A 4 -9.18 -11.33 -30.87
C MET A 4 -9.37 -11.86 -29.45
N LYS A 5 -8.28 -12.35 -28.85
CA LYS A 5 -8.22 -12.75 -27.44
C LYS A 5 -8.35 -11.48 -26.58
N PRO A 6 -9.34 -11.39 -25.67
CA PRO A 6 -9.52 -10.20 -24.83
C PRO A 6 -8.28 -10.02 -23.95
N ARG A 7 -7.67 -8.82 -24.01
CA ARG A 7 -6.56 -8.46 -23.11
C ARG A 7 -7.13 -8.37 -21.68
N PRO A 8 -6.43 -8.93 -20.68
CA PRO A 8 -6.86 -8.77 -19.29
C PRO A 8 -6.87 -7.28 -18.94
N PRO A 9 -7.87 -6.80 -18.19
CA PRO A 9 -7.90 -5.42 -17.72
C PRO A 9 -6.63 -5.17 -16.90
N CYS A 10 -5.95 -4.08 -17.22
CA CYS A 10 -4.75 -3.67 -16.51
C CYS A 10 -5.16 -3.29 -15.08
N ASP A 11 -4.86 -4.15 -14.11
CA ASP A 11 -4.99 -3.94 -12.66
C ASP A 11 -4.02 -2.87 -12.14
N SER A 12 -3.93 -1.71 -12.80
CA SER A 12 -3.10 -0.59 -12.35
C SER A 12 -3.61 -0.07 -11.00
N VAL A 13 -4.93 0.02 -10.82
CA VAL A 13 -5.53 0.58 -9.59
C VAL A 13 -5.18 -0.26 -8.36
N SER A 14 -5.13 -1.59 -8.49
CA SER A 14 -4.80 -2.52 -7.40
C SER A 14 -3.39 -2.41 -6.85
N ARG A 15 -2.41 -1.98 -7.66
CA ARG A 15 -1.02 -1.84 -7.22
C ARG A 15 -0.72 -0.50 -6.56
N HIS A 16 -1.63 0.46 -6.66
CA HIS A 16 -1.45 1.78 -6.04
C HIS A 16 -1.86 1.79 -4.57
N TYR A 17 -2.70 0.84 -4.11
CA TYR A 17 -3.17 0.77 -2.72
C TYR A 17 -2.06 0.46 -1.71
N PRO A 18 -1.20 -0.56 -1.93
CA PRO A 18 -0.11 -0.83 -0.99
C PRO A 18 0.89 0.32 -0.97
N LEU A 19 1.12 0.97 -2.12
CA LEU A 19 2.09 2.06 -2.23
C LEU A 19 1.62 3.32 -1.49
N ALA A 20 0.34 3.68 -1.57
CA ALA A 20 -0.20 4.83 -0.83
C ALA A 20 -0.06 4.64 0.68
N ARG A 21 -0.41 3.44 1.19
CA ARG A 21 -0.28 3.13 2.62
C ARG A 21 1.17 3.12 3.09
N LEU A 22 2.10 2.58 2.29
CA LEU A 22 3.54 2.62 2.60
C LEU A 22 4.08 4.05 2.65
N LYS A 23 3.64 4.92 1.73
CA LYS A 23 4.03 6.33 1.73
C LYS A 23 3.51 7.07 2.95
N ALA A 24 2.28 6.79 3.38
CA ALA A 24 1.73 7.38 4.60
C ALA A 24 2.60 7.05 5.83
N ILE A 25 2.93 5.78 6.02
CA ILE A 25 3.79 5.32 7.15
C ILE A 25 5.19 5.93 7.06
N ALA A 26 5.78 6.00 5.86
CA ALA A 26 7.10 6.62 5.69
C ALA A 26 7.08 8.12 6.04
N SER A 27 6.00 8.83 5.71
CA SER A 27 5.82 10.23 6.11
C SER A 27 5.66 10.39 7.62
N GLU A 28 4.89 9.52 8.30
CA GLU A 28 4.77 9.52 9.77
C GLU A 28 6.12 9.33 10.47
N GLN A 29 6.94 8.41 9.96
CA GLN A 29 8.28 8.18 10.49
C GLN A 29 9.17 9.42 10.34
N ARG A 30 9.06 10.14 9.22
CA ARG A 30 9.79 11.39 9.01
C ARG A 30 9.30 12.52 9.90
N ALA A 31 7.99 12.65 10.09
CA ALA A 31 7.41 13.60 11.05
C ALA A 31 7.95 13.34 12.47
N SER A 32 7.94 12.07 12.89
CA SER A 32 8.44 11.66 14.22
C SER A 32 9.93 11.95 14.40
N ALA A 33 10.72 11.84 13.34
CA ALA A 33 12.16 12.13 13.35
C ALA A 33 12.49 13.63 13.18
N ALA A 34 11.52 14.47 12.80
CA ALA A 34 11.75 15.88 12.54
C ALA A 34 11.83 16.69 13.84
N THR A 35 12.97 17.35 14.05
CA THR A 35 13.19 18.26 15.18
C THR A 35 12.50 19.61 14.96
N ASP A 36 12.51 20.11 13.73
CA ASP A 36 11.85 21.36 13.35
C ASP A 36 10.33 21.18 13.32
N PRO A 37 9.57 21.98 14.10
CA PRO A 37 8.11 21.91 14.10
C PRO A 37 7.47 22.18 12.73
N ALA A 38 8.05 23.05 11.90
CA ALA A 38 7.50 23.35 10.58
C ALA A 38 7.63 22.14 9.65
N LEU A 39 8.82 21.54 9.59
CA LEU A 39 9.04 20.32 8.80
C LEU A 39 8.24 19.13 9.33
N ARG A 40 8.06 19.02 10.65
CA ARG A 40 7.19 17.99 11.23
C ARG A 40 5.78 18.13 10.70
N GLN A 41 5.23 19.34 10.71
CA GLN A 41 3.88 19.61 10.21
C GLN A 41 3.76 19.26 8.73
N ASP A 42 4.72 19.63 7.90
CA ASP A 42 4.73 19.28 6.47
C ASP A 42 4.67 17.75 6.25
N TRP A 43 5.43 16.99 7.04
CA TRP A 43 5.40 15.52 6.97
C TRP A 43 4.10 14.91 7.50
N GLU A 44 3.50 15.49 8.54
CA GLU A 44 2.20 15.08 9.07
C GLU A 44 1.09 15.31 8.05
N GLU A 45 1.06 16.48 7.41
CA GLU A 45 0.10 16.80 6.34
C GLU A 45 0.24 15.81 5.17
N LEU A 46 1.48 15.54 4.75
CA LEU A 46 1.73 14.56 3.69
C LEU A 46 1.28 13.15 4.08
N ALA A 47 1.46 12.73 5.34
CA ALA A 47 0.97 11.45 5.83
C ALA A 47 -0.56 11.36 5.74
N ILE A 48 -1.27 12.42 6.10
CA ILE A 48 -2.74 12.52 6.02
C ILE A 48 -3.20 12.36 4.57
N GLU A 49 -2.58 13.05 3.62
CA GLU A 49 -2.94 12.94 2.20
C GLU A 49 -2.80 11.51 1.67
N TRP A 50 -1.70 10.83 2.00
CA TRP A 50 -1.48 9.45 1.59
C TRP A 50 -2.46 8.48 2.26
N HIS A 51 -2.85 8.71 3.51
CA HIS A 51 -3.89 7.94 4.20
C HIS A 51 -5.26 8.13 3.56
N LEU A 52 -5.62 9.35 3.18
CA LEU A 52 -6.86 9.64 2.46
C LEU A 52 -6.89 8.92 1.11
N LEU A 53 -5.78 8.98 0.36
CA LEU A 53 -5.67 8.27 -0.90
C LEU A 53 -5.80 6.75 -0.69
N ALA A 54 -5.15 6.18 0.32
CA ALA A 54 -5.28 4.77 0.67
C ALA A 54 -6.73 4.40 1.05
N SER A 55 -7.44 5.28 1.77
CA SER A 55 -8.81 5.05 2.23
C SER A 55 -9.85 5.12 1.11
N LEU A 56 -9.75 6.10 0.19
CA LEU A 56 -10.60 6.18 -1.01
C LEU A 56 -10.47 4.92 -1.87
N SER A 57 -9.25 4.41 -1.91
CA SER A 57 -8.87 3.27 -2.72
C SER A 57 -9.39 1.94 -2.13
N ALA A 58 -9.41 1.83 -0.79
CA ALA A 58 -10.05 0.73 -0.08
C ALA A 58 -11.58 0.76 -0.23
N ALA A 59 -12.21 1.94 -0.21
CA ALA A 59 -13.66 2.08 -0.39
C ALA A 59 -14.15 1.64 -1.78
N THR A 60 -13.31 1.78 -2.80
CA THR A 60 -13.61 1.32 -4.18
C THR A 60 -13.51 -0.21 -4.32
N SER A 61 -12.81 -0.88 -3.40
CA SER A 61 -12.66 -2.34 -3.40
C SER A 61 -13.74 -3.10 -2.62
N ALA A 62 -14.73 -2.40 -2.05
CA ALA A 62 -15.86 -3.05 -1.39
C ALA A 62 -16.77 -3.69 -2.44
N PRO A 63 -16.84 -5.03 -2.54
CA PRO A 63 -17.89 -5.65 -3.33
C PRO A 63 -19.20 -5.47 -2.57
N ALA A 64 -20.23 -5.00 -3.26
CA ALA A 64 -21.58 -5.30 -2.85
C ALA A 64 -21.69 -6.83 -2.67
N ALA A 65 -21.88 -7.27 -1.43
CA ALA A 65 -22.10 -8.65 -0.98
C ALA A 65 -20.91 -9.65 -0.95
N ALA A 66 -20.87 -10.35 0.20
CA ALA A 66 -20.42 -11.74 0.43
C ALA A 66 -18.96 -11.95 0.93
N PRO A 67 -18.69 -13.08 1.64
CA PRO A 67 -18.36 -13.11 3.06
C PRO A 67 -16.87 -13.40 3.33
N ALA A 68 -16.45 -13.09 4.57
CA ALA A 68 -15.16 -13.36 5.19
C ALA A 68 -14.24 -14.35 4.45
N LYS A 69 -13.19 -13.84 3.78
CA LYS A 69 -12.04 -14.65 3.37
C LYS A 69 -10.98 -14.59 4.46
N ASP A 70 -10.92 -15.70 5.16
CA ASP A 70 -9.86 -16.26 6.00
C ASP A 70 -8.63 -15.35 6.31
N PRO A 71 -8.45 -14.90 7.57
CA PRO A 71 -7.34 -14.02 7.97
C PRO A 71 -5.95 -14.66 7.83
N THR A 72 -5.87 -15.98 7.64
CA THR A 72 -4.60 -16.72 7.53
C THR A 72 -3.84 -16.38 6.25
N GLN A 73 -4.55 -15.95 5.20
CA GLN A 73 -3.92 -15.56 3.93
C GLN A 73 -3.25 -14.17 4.00
N VAL A 74 -3.71 -13.29 4.89
CA VAL A 74 -3.10 -11.97 5.10
C VAL A 74 -1.81 -12.11 5.92
N VAL A 75 -1.80 -13.00 6.92
CA VAL A 75 -0.61 -13.27 7.74
C VAL A 75 0.51 -13.89 6.89
N SER A 76 0.19 -14.88 6.04
CA SER A 76 1.20 -15.48 5.16
C SER A 76 1.77 -14.52 4.12
N TYR A 77 0.97 -13.56 3.65
CA TYR A 77 1.44 -12.49 2.77
C TYR A 77 2.39 -11.51 3.51
N ILE A 78 2.10 -11.17 4.77
CA ILE A 78 2.96 -10.30 5.58
C ILE A 78 4.29 -10.97 5.90
N GLU A 79 4.29 -12.26 6.26
CA GLU A 79 5.54 -13.00 6.53
C GLU A 79 6.43 -13.12 5.29
N ASN A 80 5.83 -13.36 4.12
CA ASN A 80 6.56 -13.45 2.86
C ASN A 80 7.20 -12.11 2.45
N LEU A 81 6.53 -10.98 2.76
CA LEU A 81 7.09 -9.63 2.56
C LEU A 81 8.24 -9.32 3.53
N SER A 82 8.12 -9.75 4.79
CA SER A 82 9.19 -9.57 5.78
C SER A 82 10.47 -10.33 5.39
N GLY A 83 10.32 -11.58 4.94
CA GLY A 83 11.45 -12.38 4.44
C GLY A 83 12.16 -11.77 3.23
N ALA A 84 11.41 -11.13 2.32
CA ALA A 84 11.96 -10.49 1.13
C ALA A 84 12.80 -9.22 1.44
N MET A 85 12.49 -8.48 2.51
CA MET A 85 13.27 -7.30 2.90
C MET A 85 14.57 -7.64 3.64
N HIS A 86 14.66 -8.79 4.31
CA HIS A 86 15.91 -9.25 4.94
C HIS A 86 16.95 -9.77 3.93
N GLY A 87 16.55 -10.14 2.71
CA GLY A 87 17.46 -10.60 1.65
C GLY A 87 18.25 -9.50 0.92
N VAL A 88 17.93 -8.22 1.15
CA VAL A 88 18.61 -7.08 0.47
C VAL A 88 19.86 -6.59 1.25
N ILE A 89 20.09 -7.07 2.47
CA ILE A 89 21.24 -6.68 3.31
C ILE A 89 22.34 -7.76 3.28
N GLY A 90 22.62 -8.32 2.10
CA GLY A 90 23.63 -9.36 1.99
C GLY A 90 23.87 -9.82 0.57
N ASN A 91 24.45 -8.97 -0.27
CA ASN A 91 25.33 -9.39 -1.34
C ASN A 91 26.23 -8.23 -1.80
N ASN A 92 27.39 -8.20 -1.15
CA ASN A 92 28.72 -7.82 -1.63
C ASN A 92 28.87 -6.69 -2.66
#